data_AF-A0A8H7RNJ9-F1
#
_entry.id   AF-A0A8H7RNJ9-F1
#
_cell.length_a   1.000
_cell.length_b   1.000
_cell.length_c   1.000
_cell.angle_alpha   90.00
_cell.angle_beta   90.00
_cell.angle_gamma   90.00
#
_symmetry.space_group_name_H-M   'P 1'
#
loop_
_entity.id
_entity.type
_entity.pdbx_description
1 polymer ?
#
loop_
_entity_poly.entity_id
_entity_poly.type
_entity_poly.pdbx_seq_one_letter_code
_entity_poly.pdbx_strand_id
1 'polypeptide(L)'
;MNRGLKQLLPTSRRLLNSRSNAIVSCAVRSARVSRFEQQRLFTQSVIRPISFKGIFGGKPANEEKKLILEQDNLFHVLSKSPLPEMRDRAAIINKYGVCPVCDTHHTEQEHKKKPVYDCPDCGYPTHCNEEHYHQGKEAHKETCAILREINEDDHDLRSGRPMREFEFPTAQGFDEAVNMANWDVLFYTRSFPSMDSDRSMRHVSKLLTYPLTIASVLHQASPYKYGEQVTAEGMRSIAALRTILYPHNQVTNDASSQIRTDTINVYLVGARAEATLPSHIWLQLAYLFPATPFHVHFIGPDALAPNQEPHTKSVNERLSFTYDNAMYHDYHEKIAKFDPFTDLFFMFSPGIGHEGARNSWKPSIEKALETKCPIFITGYDEADMKNDIEAVEQDYQGEFDWVMKPSVNEFRSLKRDVNMLDLRQSIFANYGIWAIRGKRYDVTHDPESNE
;
A
#
# COMPACT_ATOMS: atom_id res chain seq x y z
N MET A 1 -56.60 0.65 40.37
CA MET A 1 -57.58 -0.43 40.14
C MET A 1 -57.77 -0.62 38.64
N ASN A 2 -57.86 -1.89 38.26
CA ASN A 2 -57.81 -2.53 36.94
C ASN A 2 -58.87 -2.14 35.87
N ARG A 3 -58.55 -2.52 34.61
CA ARG A 3 -59.38 -2.74 33.38
C ARG A 3 -59.82 -1.48 32.61
N GLY A 4 -59.74 -1.36 31.28
CA GLY A 4 -59.47 -2.29 30.18
C GLY A 4 -60.55 -2.18 29.07
N LEU A 5 -60.13 -2.26 27.80
CA LEU A 5 -60.86 -2.68 26.56
C LEU A 5 -61.28 -1.67 25.44
N LYS A 6 -60.76 -2.00 24.24
CA LYS A 6 -61.34 -2.12 22.86
C LYS A 6 -61.81 -0.86 22.09
N GLN A 7 -61.15 -0.51 20.98
CA GLN A 7 -61.31 -0.96 19.56
C GLN A 7 -62.59 -0.47 18.86
N LEU A 8 -62.43 0.20 17.69
CA LEU A 8 -63.23 0.05 16.44
C LEU A 8 -62.79 1.07 15.34
N LEU A 9 -62.58 0.57 14.11
CA LEU A 9 -62.50 1.26 12.79
C LEU A 9 -63.92 1.73 12.34
N PRO A 10 -64.21 2.48 11.24
CA PRO A 10 -63.56 2.45 9.90
C PRO A 10 -63.64 3.69 8.93
N THR A 11 -62.92 3.60 7.80
CA THR A 11 -63.18 3.98 6.37
C THR A 11 -63.89 5.28 5.88
N SER A 12 -63.12 6.08 5.11
CA SER A 12 -63.23 6.38 3.64
C SER A 12 -64.26 7.38 3.01
N ARG A 13 -63.73 8.10 1.99
CA ARG A 13 -64.28 8.83 0.82
C ARG A 13 -64.53 10.37 0.95
N ARG A 14 -63.73 11.26 0.31
CA ARG A 14 -63.67 11.75 -1.12
C ARG A 14 -64.96 12.51 -1.54
N LEU A 15 -64.98 13.80 -1.92
CA LEU A 15 -64.46 14.44 -3.16
C LEU A 15 -64.70 15.99 -3.20
N LEU A 16 -63.78 16.73 -3.86
CA LEU A 16 -63.92 17.87 -4.83
C LEU A 16 -64.57 19.21 -4.35
N ASN A 17 -64.22 20.44 -4.79
CA ASN A 17 -63.42 20.94 -5.92
C ASN A 17 -63.09 22.46 -5.81
N SER A 18 -61.93 22.88 -6.36
CA SER A 18 -61.60 24.15 -7.07
C SER A 18 -61.69 25.52 -6.33
N ARG A 19 -60.79 26.52 -6.47
CA ARG A 19 -60.05 27.00 -7.66
C ARG A 19 -58.90 27.97 -7.26
N SER A 20 -57.82 27.94 -8.05
CA SER A 20 -57.01 29.08 -8.56
C SER A 20 -56.07 29.88 -7.63
N ASN A 21 -54.74 29.75 -7.79
CA ASN A 21 -53.91 30.60 -8.67
C ASN A 21 -52.39 30.35 -8.51
N ALA A 22 -51.70 30.37 -9.66
CA ALA A 22 -50.29 30.68 -9.89
C ALA A 22 -49.21 29.95 -9.05
N ILE A 23 -48.63 28.89 -9.64
CA ILE A 23 -47.25 28.49 -9.34
C ILE A 23 -46.40 28.78 -10.59
N VAL A 24 -45.43 29.66 -10.38
CA VAL A 24 -44.31 29.95 -11.27
C VAL A 24 -43.60 28.63 -11.58
N SER A 25 -43.51 28.30 -12.87
CA SER A 25 -42.70 27.22 -13.37
C SER A 25 -41.22 27.53 -13.11
N CYS A 26 -40.68 27.04 -11.99
CA CYS A 26 -39.24 26.93 -11.85
C CYS A 26 -38.83 25.67 -12.61
N ALA A 27 -38.36 25.88 -13.83
CA ALA A 27 -37.74 24.86 -14.65
C ALA A 27 -36.61 24.21 -13.84
N VAL A 28 -36.83 22.95 -13.43
CA VAL A 28 -35.73 22.07 -13.04
C VAL A 28 -34.89 21.89 -14.29
N ARG A 29 -33.89 22.76 -14.45
CA ARG A 29 -32.77 22.51 -15.33
C ARG A 29 -32.22 21.18 -14.85
N SER A 30 -32.47 20.14 -15.63
CA SER A 30 -31.60 18.98 -15.74
C SER A 30 -30.20 19.53 -15.98
N ALA A 31 -29.48 19.81 -14.89
CA ALA A 31 -28.07 20.03 -14.93
C ALA A 31 -27.52 18.71 -15.45
N ARG A 32 -27.17 18.71 -16.74
CA ARG A 32 -26.24 17.74 -17.29
C ARG A 32 -25.02 17.84 -16.38
N VAL A 33 -24.94 16.93 -15.42
CA VAL A 33 -23.69 16.62 -14.73
C VAL A 33 -22.75 16.29 -15.88
N SER A 34 -21.91 17.26 -16.23
CA SER A 34 -20.88 17.06 -17.23
C SER A 34 -20.14 15.82 -16.78
N ARG A 35 -20.09 14.83 -17.67
CA ARG A 35 -19.08 13.78 -17.64
C ARG A 35 -17.72 14.46 -17.78
N PHE A 36 -17.27 15.14 -16.72
CA PHE A 36 -15.85 15.31 -16.50
C PHE A 36 -15.40 13.95 -16.00
N GLU A 37 -14.97 13.14 -16.98
CA GLU A 37 -14.15 11.97 -16.74
C GLU A 37 -13.11 12.37 -15.71
N GLN A 38 -13.20 11.79 -14.51
CA GLN A 38 -12.08 11.72 -13.61
C GLN A 38 -10.97 11.07 -14.42
N GLN A 39 -10.08 11.90 -14.96
CA GLN A 39 -8.75 11.47 -15.34
C GLN A 39 -8.09 11.02 -14.04
N ARG A 40 -8.39 9.78 -13.65
CA ARG A 40 -7.54 8.97 -12.79
C ARG A 40 -6.15 9.16 -13.37
N LEU A 41 -5.25 9.74 -12.59
CA LEU A 41 -3.83 9.65 -12.87
C LEU A 41 -3.55 8.15 -13.00
N PHE A 42 -3.47 7.69 -14.24
CA PHE A 42 -3.16 6.32 -14.64
C PHE A 42 -1.67 6.02 -14.38
N THR A 43 -1.10 6.52 -13.28
CA THR A 43 -0.03 5.83 -12.55
C THR A 43 -0.58 4.57 -11.86
N GLN A 44 -1.92 4.41 -11.86
CA GLN A 44 -2.60 3.13 -11.65
C GLN A 44 -2.02 2.09 -12.60
N SER A 45 -1.13 1.28 -12.06
CA SER A 45 -0.94 -0.10 -12.48
C SER A 45 -2.32 -0.77 -12.52
N VAL A 46 -3.00 -0.69 -13.67
CA VAL A 46 -3.91 -1.74 -14.14
C VAL A 46 -3.04 -2.95 -14.51
N ILE A 47 -2.20 -3.36 -13.56
CA ILE A 47 -1.64 -4.69 -13.52
C ILE A 47 -2.81 -5.48 -12.94
N ARG A 48 -3.39 -6.38 -13.73
CA ARG A 48 -4.10 -7.50 -13.11
C ARG A 48 -3.16 -8.01 -12.03
N PRO A 49 -3.54 -7.98 -10.73
CA PRO A 49 -2.66 -8.47 -9.68
C PRO A 49 -2.17 -9.85 -10.13
N ILE A 50 -0.88 -10.13 -9.97
CA ILE A 50 -0.32 -11.45 -10.29
C ILE A 50 -1.29 -12.47 -9.72
N SER A 51 -1.97 -13.21 -10.60
CA SER A 51 -2.97 -14.16 -10.17
C SER A 51 -2.21 -15.36 -9.62
N PHE A 52 -1.87 -15.31 -8.33
CA PHE A 52 -1.26 -16.39 -7.57
C PHE A 52 -2.19 -17.61 -7.39
N LYS A 53 -3.37 -17.61 -8.05
CA LYS A 53 -4.31 -18.77 -8.08
C LYS A 53 -3.65 -20.07 -8.53
N GLY A 54 -2.53 -20.01 -9.24
CA GLY A 54 -1.74 -21.20 -9.63
C GLY A 54 -0.53 -21.50 -8.74
N ILE A 55 -0.20 -20.69 -7.73
CA ILE A 55 0.98 -20.90 -6.87
C ILE A 55 0.58 -21.40 -5.48
N PHE A 56 -0.62 -21.05 -4.98
CA PHE A 56 -1.00 -21.39 -3.61
C PHE A 56 -2.44 -21.89 -3.51
N GLY A 57 -2.62 -23.20 -3.66
CA GLY A 57 -3.85 -23.96 -3.41
C GLY A 57 -3.52 -25.44 -3.16
N GLY A 58 -4.07 -26.03 -2.09
CA GLY A 58 -3.62 -27.29 -1.49
C GLY A 58 -3.82 -28.58 -2.30
N LYS A 59 -2.84 -29.49 -2.12
CA LYS A 59 -2.65 -30.88 -2.62
C LYS A 59 -2.81 -31.14 -4.13
N PRO A 60 -1.83 -31.80 -4.78
CA PRO A 60 -1.64 -31.71 -6.22
C PRO A 60 -2.51 -32.74 -6.96
N ALA A 61 -3.25 -32.27 -7.95
CA ALA A 61 -3.23 -32.99 -9.23
C ALA A 61 -1.91 -32.59 -9.90
N ASN A 62 -1.11 -33.58 -10.28
CA ASN A 62 0.23 -33.43 -10.84
C ASN A 62 0.19 -32.76 -12.23
N GLU A 63 -0.10 -31.46 -12.30
CA GLU A 63 0.29 -30.63 -13.44
C GLU A 63 1.67 -30.07 -13.12
N GLU A 64 2.72 -30.79 -13.54
CA GLU A 64 4.05 -30.22 -13.60
C GLU A 64 3.95 -28.92 -14.40
N LYS A 65 4.17 -27.78 -13.74
CA LYS A 65 4.24 -26.49 -14.43
C LYS A 65 5.34 -26.60 -15.47
N LYS A 66 4.92 -26.65 -16.73
CA LYS A 66 5.84 -26.72 -17.85
C LYS A 66 6.75 -25.50 -17.80
N LEU A 67 8.06 -25.73 -17.78
CA LEU A 67 9.05 -24.67 -17.95
C LEU A 67 8.81 -23.98 -19.29
N ILE A 68 8.57 -22.67 -19.26
CA ILE A 68 8.27 -21.84 -20.43
C ILE A 68 9.55 -21.15 -20.92
N LEU A 69 10.38 -20.65 -19.99
CA LEU A 69 11.61 -19.91 -20.29
C LEU A 69 12.79 -20.48 -19.49
N GLU A 70 13.94 -20.54 -20.14
CA GLU A 70 15.21 -20.91 -19.52
C GLU A 70 15.86 -19.70 -18.85
N GLN A 71 16.66 -19.93 -17.81
CA GLN A 71 17.22 -18.87 -16.95
C GLN A 71 18.33 -18.05 -17.61
N ASP A 72 18.99 -18.61 -18.61
CA ASP A 72 19.95 -17.95 -19.48
C ASP A 72 19.28 -17.15 -20.61
N ASN A 73 17.97 -17.31 -20.82
CA ASN A 73 17.21 -16.65 -21.89
C ASN A 73 15.92 -15.96 -21.38
N LEU A 74 16.10 -15.05 -20.42
CA LEU A 74 15.00 -14.29 -19.81
C LEU A 74 14.71 -12.97 -20.51
N PHE A 75 15.62 -12.48 -21.35
CA PHE A 75 15.43 -11.23 -22.08
C PHE A 75 14.63 -11.44 -23.37
N HIS A 76 13.44 -10.85 -23.44
CA HIS A 76 12.65 -10.81 -24.67
C HIS A 76 12.10 -9.41 -24.91
N VAL A 77 12.05 -8.99 -26.17
CA VAL A 77 11.32 -7.78 -26.57
C VAL A 77 9.84 -7.96 -26.24
N LEU A 78 9.25 -7.01 -25.50
CA LEU A 78 7.90 -7.17 -24.93
C LEU A 78 6.84 -7.43 -26.00
N SER A 79 6.88 -6.71 -27.12
CA SER A 79 5.91 -6.85 -28.21
C SER A 79 5.93 -8.22 -28.90
N LYS A 80 7.09 -8.90 -28.86
CA LYS A 80 7.35 -10.21 -29.48
C LYS A 80 7.56 -11.32 -28.46
N SER A 81 7.39 -11.02 -27.18
CA SER A 81 7.63 -11.97 -26.10
C SER A 81 6.78 -13.23 -26.29
N PRO A 82 7.28 -14.42 -25.93
CA PRO A 82 6.47 -15.63 -25.91
C PRO A 82 5.30 -15.54 -24.91
N LEU A 83 5.39 -14.68 -23.90
CA LEU A 83 4.38 -14.51 -22.85
C LEU A 83 3.30 -13.49 -23.26
N PRO A 84 2.00 -13.84 -23.19
CA PRO A 84 0.91 -12.92 -23.54
C PRO A 84 0.88 -11.67 -22.65
N GLU A 85 1.18 -11.79 -21.36
CA GLU A 85 1.16 -10.68 -20.41
C GLU A 85 2.19 -9.60 -20.76
N MET A 86 3.33 -10.00 -21.34
CA MET A 86 4.38 -9.08 -21.77
C MET A 86 3.97 -8.34 -23.04
N ARG A 87 3.30 -9.03 -23.97
CA ARG A 87 2.73 -8.41 -25.19
C ARG A 87 1.61 -7.44 -24.84
N ASP A 88 0.76 -7.78 -23.89
CA ASP A 88 -0.31 -6.90 -23.39
C ASP A 88 0.28 -5.63 -22.78
N ARG A 89 1.38 -5.74 -22.02
CA ARG A 89 2.11 -4.58 -21.48
C ARG A 89 2.65 -3.69 -22.60
N ALA A 90 3.28 -4.27 -23.63
CA ALA A 90 3.71 -3.51 -24.80
C ALA A 90 2.53 -2.80 -25.48
N ALA A 91 1.39 -3.48 -25.63
CA ALA A 91 0.20 -2.89 -26.24
C ALA A 91 -0.36 -1.70 -25.43
N ILE A 92 -0.32 -1.75 -24.09
CA ILE A 92 -0.69 -0.64 -23.22
C ILE A 92 0.25 0.55 -23.44
N ILE A 93 1.56 0.32 -23.44
CA ILE A 93 2.56 1.37 -23.67
C ILE A 93 2.40 1.98 -25.07
N ASN A 94 2.20 1.15 -26.10
CA ASN A 94 1.96 1.59 -27.47
C ASN A 94 0.68 2.41 -27.61
N LYS A 95 -0.30 2.22 -26.73
CA LYS A 95 -1.58 2.93 -26.79
C LYS A 95 -1.55 4.23 -26.00
N TYR A 96 -0.97 4.21 -24.81
CA TYR A 96 -1.09 5.32 -23.85
C TYR A 96 0.23 6.05 -23.62
N GLY A 97 1.36 5.40 -23.84
CA GLY A 97 2.70 5.95 -23.65
C GLY A 97 3.01 7.16 -24.52
N VAL A 98 4.14 7.79 -24.22
CA VAL A 98 4.63 8.99 -24.92
C VAL A 98 6.07 8.76 -25.39
N CYS A 99 6.35 9.11 -26.65
CA CYS A 99 7.73 9.13 -27.14
C CYS A 99 8.48 10.34 -26.54
N PRO A 100 9.64 10.13 -25.87
CA PRO A 100 10.38 11.21 -25.19
C PRO A 100 10.77 12.37 -26.11
N VAL A 101 11.21 12.06 -27.34
CA VAL A 101 11.64 13.07 -28.32
C VAL A 101 10.46 13.91 -28.79
N CYS A 102 9.31 13.29 -29.07
CA CYS A 102 8.09 14.02 -29.47
C CYS A 102 7.56 14.93 -28.35
N ASP A 103 7.83 14.59 -27.09
CA ASP A 103 7.36 15.36 -25.93
C ASP A 103 8.17 16.65 -25.74
N THR A 104 9.47 16.65 -26.09
CA THR A 104 10.37 17.80 -25.96
C THR A 104 10.24 18.83 -27.09
N HIS A 105 9.71 18.44 -28.26
CA HIS A 105 9.51 19.36 -29.37
C HIS A 105 8.17 20.11 -29.19
N HIS A 106 8.23 21.32 -28.61
CA HIS A 106 7.10 22.24 -28.36
C HIS A 106 6.37 22.77 -29.62
N THR A 107 6.59 22.20 -30.80
CA THR A 107 5.87 22.60 -32.01
C THR A 107 4.46 22.04 -31.98
N GLU A 108 3.49 22.92 -31.68
CA GLU A 108 2.07 22.70 -31.36
C GLU A 108 1.22 21.88 -32.37
N GLN A 109 1.81 21.21 -33.36
CA GLN A 109 1.07 20.49 -34.40
C GLN A 109 1.66 19.14 -34.84
N GLU A 110 2.86 18.73 -34.40
CA GLU A 110 3.30 17.36 -34.62
C GLU A 110 2.76 16.46 -33.51
N HIS A 111 1.74 15.66 -33.87
CA HIS A 111 1.08 14.70 -33.00
C HIS A 111 2.08 13.99 -32.07
N LYS A 112 1.86 14.04 -30.75
CA LYS A 112 2.59 13.22 -29.77
C LYS A 112 2.47 11.74 -30.16
N LYS A 113 3.45 11.25 -30.92
CA LYS A 113 3.41 9.89 -31.47
C LYS A 113 3.61 8.91 -30.33
N LYS A 114 2.90 7.79 -30.43
CA LYS A 114 2.99 6.73 -29.44
C LYS A 114 4.28 5.92 -29.64
N PRO A 115 4.91 5.46 -28.56
CA PRO A 115 6.10 4.65 -28.67
C PRO A 115 5.73 3.28 -29.22
N VAL A 116 6.20 2.93 -30.42
CA VAL A 116 5.92 1.63 -31.09
C VAL A 116 7.19 0.92 -31.53
N TYR A 117 8.34 1.59 -31.41
CA TYR A 117 9.66 1.04 -31.67
C TYR A 117 10.22 0.46 -30.37
N ASP A 118 10.42 -0.85 -30.38
CA ASP A 118 11.05 -1.58 -29.28
C ASP A 118 12.56 -1.34 -29.25
N CYS A 119 13.07 -0.90 -28.11
CA CYS A 119 14.51 -0.81 -27.91
C CYS A 119 15.13 -2.22 -27.89
N PRO A 120 16.18 -2.49 -28.68
CA PRO A 120 16.81 -3.80 -28.73
C PRO A 120 17.54 -4.18 -27.43
N ASP A 121 17.94 -3.18 -26.63
CA ASP A 121 18.74 -3.39 -25.42
C ASP A 121 17.90 -3.65 -24.17
N CYS A 122 16.75 -2.98 -24.02
CA CYS A 122 15.85 -3.16 -22.88
C CYS A 122 14.55 -3.89 -23.20
N GLY A 123 14.19 -4.02 -24.48
CA GLY A 123 13.01 -4.75 -24.95
C GLY A 123 11.67 -4.01 -24.79
N TYR A 124 11.67 -2.78 -24.27
CA TYR A 124 10.47 -1.95 -24.14
C TYR A 124 10.23 -1.09 -25.39
N PRO A 125 8.96 -0.83 -25.77
CA PRO A 125 8.63 0.17 -26.78
C PRO A 125 8.84 1.58 -26.21
N THR A 126 9.94 2.21 -26.60
CA THR A 126 10.40 3.49 -25.99
C THR A 126 10.22 4.70 -26.92
N HIS A 127 10.28 4.50 -28.23
CA HIS A 127 10.22 5.59 -29.22
C HIS A 127 9.19 5.30 -30.30
N CYS A 128 8.74 6.32 -31.04
CA CYS A 128 7.74 6.13 -32.08
C CYS A 128 8.30 5.54 -33.39
N ASN A 129 9.61 5.66 -33.62
CA ASN A 129 10.32 5.09 -34.76
C ASN A 129 11.83 4.98 -34.43
N GLU A 130 12.59 4.39 -35.36
CA GLU A 130 14.04 4.19 -35.23
C GLU A 130 14.82 5.51 -35.19
N GLU A 131 14.42 6.50 -35.99
CA GLU A 131 15.07 7.81 -36.03
C GLU A 131 15.01 8.52 -34.67
N HIS A 132 13.83 8.54 -34.04
CA HIS A 132 13.63 9.12 -32.71
C HIS A 132 14.36 8.30 -31.65
N TYR A 133 14.47 6.97 -31.80
CA TYR A 133 15.31 6.17 -30.91
C TYR A 133 16.78 6.59 -30.99
N HIS A 134 17.32 6.83 -32.19
CA HIS A 134 18.69 7.32 -32.34
C HIS A 134 18.88 8.73 -31.78
N GLN A 135 17.93 9.64 -32.01
CA GLN A 135 17.97 11.00 -31.45
C GLN A 135 17.89 10.99 -29.91
N GLY A 136 17.05 10.14 -29.33
CA GLY A 136 16.84 10.03 -27.87
C GLY A 136 17.78 9.04 -27.16
N LYS A 137 18.73 8.41 -27.88
CA LYS A 137 19.52 7.27 -27.37
C LYS A 137 20.32 7.61 -26.11
N GLU A 138 20.95 8.78 -26.08
CA GLU A 138 21.78 9.18 -24.93
C GLU A 138 20.93 9.40 -23.67
N ALA A 139 19.78 10.06 -23.78
CA ALA A 139 18.86 10.23 -22.66
C ALA A 139 18.24 8.90 -22.22
N HIS A 140 17.97 7.99 -23.16
CA HIS A 140 17.44 6.67 -22.85
C HIS A 140 18.44 5.79 -22.09
N LYS A 141 19.75 5.99 -22.27
CA LYS A 141 20.81 5.17 -21.64
C LYS A 141 20.67 5.06 -20.12
N GLU A 142 20.24 6.12 -19.44
CA GLU A 142 20.02 6.16 -17.99
C GLU A 142 18.91 5.20 -17.52
N THR A 143 17.87 5.04 -18.33
CA THR A 143 16.69 4.22 -18.00
C THR A 143 16.74 2.84 -18.64
N CYS A 144 17.52 2.66 -19.70
CA CYS A 144 17.61 1.42 -20.48
C CYS A 144 17.98 0.21 -19.62
N ALA A 145 18.99 0.33 -18.75
CA ALA A 145 19.42 -0.75 -17.86
C ALA A 145 18.33 -1.14 -16.85
N ILE A 146 17.63 -0.15 -16.28
CA ILE A 146 16.52 -0.37 -15.35
C ILE A 146 15.38 -1.10 -16.06
N LEU A 147 15.00 -0.67 -17.26
CA LEU A 147 13.94 -1.32 -18.04
C LEU A 147 14.33 -2.75 -18.43
N ARG A 148 15.60 -3.00 -18.77
CA ARG A 148 16.10 -4.34 -19.04
C ARG A 148 15.98 -5.25 -17.81
N GLU A 149 16.39 -4.76 -16.65
CA GLU A 149 16.26 -5.51 -15.39
C GLU A 149 14.79 -5.86 -15.09
N ILE A 150 13.89 -4.88 -15.20
CA ILE A 150 12.44 -5.12 -15.01
C ILE A 150 11.92 -6.15 -16.02
N ASN A 151 12.37 -6.07 -17.26
CA ASN A 151 12.00 -7.00 -18.32
C ASN A 151 12.39 -8.45 -17.95
N GLU A 152 13.65 -8.67 -17.60
CA GLU A 152 14.18 -9.98 -17.23
C GLU A 152 13.54 -10.51 -15.94
N ASP A 153 13.30 -9.65 -14.95
CA ASP A 153 12.61 -10.00 -13.71
C ASP A 153 11.16 -10.46 -13.99
N ASP A 154 10.42 -9.74 -14.84
CA ASP A 154 9.02 -10.07 -15.14
C ASP A 154 8.87 -11.33 -16.01
N HIS A 155 9.83 -11.60 -16.91
CA HIS A 155 9.92 -12.86 -17.64
C HIS A 155 10.25 -14.02 -16.69
N ASP A 156 11.17 -13.81 -15.75
CA ASP A 156 11.53 -14.84 -14.78
C ASP A 156 10.35 -15.23 -13.88
N LEU A 157 9.59 -14.22 -13.39
CA LEU A 157 8.36 -14.43 -12.62
C LEU A 157 7.30 -15.26 -13.37
N ARG A 158 7.42 -15.38 -14.69
CA ARG A 158 6.49 -16.08 -15.59
C ARG A 158 7.17 -17.21 -16.37
N SER A 159 8.41 -17.54 -16.05
CA SER A 159 9.19 -18.57 -16.74
C SER A 159 8.68 -19.98 -16.48
N GLY A 160 7.86 -20.17 -15.44
CA GLY A 160 7.39 -21.48 -15.00
C GLY A 160 8.41 -22.26 -14.16
N ARG A 161 9.59 -21.69 -13.88
CA ARG A 161 10.56 -22.32 -12.98
C ARG A 161 10.03 -22.43 -11.55
N PRO A 162 10.53 -23.39 -10.75
CA PRO A 162 10.33 -23.36 -9.30
C PRO A 162 11.03 -22.13 -8.70
N MET A 163 10.31 -21.40 -7.85
CA MET A 163 10.83 -20.23 -7.12
C MET A 163 11.10 -20.61 -5.68
N ARG A 164 12.30 -21.16 -5.43
CA ARG A 164 12.75 -21.56 -4.09
C ARG A 164 12.83 -20.37 -3.15
N GLU A 165 13.12 -19.18 -3.69
CA GLU A 165 13.15 -17.94 -2.93
C GLU A 165 11.80 -17.57 -2.29
N PHE A 166 10.68 -18.17 -2.75
CA PHE A 166 9.36 -18.01 -2.15
C PHE A 166 9.01 -19.05 -1.08
N GLU A 167 9.93 -19.95 -0.75
CA GLU A 167 9.81 -20.89 0.36
C GLU A 167 10.13 -20.17 1.68
N PHE A 168 9.19 -19.33 2.14
CA PHE A 168 9.42 -18.49 3.32
C PHE A 168 9.45 -19.29 4.63
N PRO A 169 10.35 -18.93 5.57
CA PRO A 169 10.48 -19.60 6.85
C PRO A 169 9.25 -19.37 7.73
N THR A 170 8.99 -20.33 8.63
CA THR A 170 7.85 -20.27 9.57
C THR A 170 8.24 -19.54 10.87
N ALA A 171 7.64 -19.93 12.00
CA ALA A 171 8.06 -19.46 13.31
C ALA A 171 9.52 -19.86 13.57
N GLN A 172 10.27 -18.96 14.22
CA GLN A 172 11.64 -19.21 14.65
C GLN A 172 11.68 -19.93 16.00
N GLY A 173 12.80 -20.60 16.26
CA GLY A 173 13.13 -21.14 17.57
C GLY A 173 13.31 -20.05 18.62
N PHE A 174 13.13 -20.40 19.89
CA PHE A 174 13.28 -19.45 21.00
C PHE A 174 14.68 -18.82 21.09
N ASP A 175 15.71 -19.57 20.68
CA ASP A 175 17.12 -19.15 20.75
C ASP A 175 17.60 -18.38 19.50
N GLU A 176 16.77 -18.25 18.47
CA GLU A 176 17.15 -17.59 17.22
C GLU A 176 16.94 -16.07 17.29
N ALA A 177 18.03 -15.31 17.24
CA ALA A 177 17.97 -13.86 17.27
C ALA A 177 17.69 -13.27 15.88
N VAL A 178 16.68 -12.40 15.77
CA VAL A 178 16.39 -11.65 14.55
C VAL A 178 17.13 -10.33 14.55
N ASN A 179 17.69 -9.97 13.40
CA ASN A 179 18.25 -8.64 13.17
C ASN A 179 17.62 -8.02 11.91
N MET A 180 17.03 -6.82 12.05
CA MET A 180 16.35 -6.11 10.97
C MET A 180 17.20 -4.96 10.39
N ALA A 181 18.52 -5.02 10.50
CA ALA A 181 19.40 -3.96 10.02
C ALA A 181 19.27 -3.67 8.51
N ASN A 182 19.07 -4.71 7.69
CA ASN A 182 18.80 -4.63 6.25
C ASN A 182 18.23 -5.97 5.74
N TRP A 183 17.91 -6.06 4.44
CA TRP A 183 17.38 -7.26 3.80
C TRP A 183 18.27 -8.50 3.98
N ASP A 184 19.57 -8.39 3.73
CA ASP A 184 20.51 -9.52 3.79
C ASP A 184 20.60 -10.11 5.20
N VAL A 185 20.77 -9.24 6.20
CA VAL A 185 20.87 -9.63 7.60
C VAL A 185 19.56 -10.22 8.10
N LEU A 186 18.42 -9.65 7.67
CA LEU A 186 17.11 -10.22 8.00
C LEU A 186 16.96 -11.63 7.42
N PHE A 187 17.24 -11.81 6.12
CA PHE A 187 17.09 -13.10 5.47
C PHE A 187 17.99 -14.16 6.08
N TYR A 188 19.24 -13.80 6.38
CA TYR A 188 20.16 -14.69 7.08
C TYR A 188 19.64 -15.08 8.48
N THR A 189 19.29 -14.10 9.31
CA THR A 189 18.88 -14.37 10.70
C THR A 189 17.51 -15.06 10.81
N ARG A 190 16.63 -14.88 9.82
CA ARG A 190 15.32 -15.53 9.72
C ARG A 190 15.36 -16.89 9.02
N SER A 191 16.53 -17.38 8.62
CA SER A 191 16.68 -18.67 7.93
C SER A 191 15.87 -18.73 6.63
N PHE A 192 15.82 -17.63 5.88
CA PHE A 192 15.31 -17.68 4.51
C PHE A 192 16.25 -18.53 3.64
N PRO A 193 15.75 -19.13 2.54
CA PRO A 193 16.60 -19.72 1.52
C PRO A 193 17.71 -18.74 1.10
N SER A 194 18.89 -19.27 0.78
CA SER A 194 19.98 -18.44 0.28
C SER A 194 19.54 -17.71 -0.99
N MET A 195 19.71 -16.39 -1.00
CA MET A 195 19.39 -15.56 -2.15
C MET A 195 20.59 -15.56 -3.09
N ASP A 196 20.57 -16.48 -4.06
CA ASP A 196 21.72 -16.74 -4.93
C ASP A 196 21.95 -15.64 -5.99
N SER A 197 21.01 -14.69 -6.14
CA SER A 197 21.11 -13.59 -7.09
C SER A 197 20.34 -12.34 -6.65
N ASP A 198 20.76 -11.18 -7.16
CA ASP A 198 20.04 -9.91 -6.98
C ASP A 198 18.58 -9.99 -7.44
N ARG A 199 18.32 -10.79 -8.49
CA ARG A 199 16.98 -11.06 -9.01
C ARG A 199 16.07 -11.69 -7.94
N SER A 200 16.57 -12.69 -7.24
CA SER A 200 15.86 -13.37 -6.15
C SER A 200 15.57 -12.39 -5.01
N MET A 201 16.55 -11.54 -4.65
CA MET A 201 16.35 -10.45 -3.68
C MET A 201 15.24 -9.48 -4.10
N ARG A 202 15.21 -9.07 -5.38
CA ARG A 202 14.15 -8.21 -5.93
C ARG A 202 12.78 -8.86 -5.86
N HIS A 203 12.67 -10.13 -6.23
CA HIS A 203 11.40 -10.87 -6.20
C HIS A 203 10.85 -10.99 -4.78
N VAL A 204 11.69 -11.37 -3.82
CA VAL A 204 11.28 -11.59 -2.43
C VAL A 204 10.96 -10.27 -1.73
N SER A 205 11.83 -9.27 -1.86
CA SER A 205 11.62 -7.95 -1.25
C SER A 205 10.31 -7.29 -1.74
N LYS A 206 9.93 -7.48 -3.01
CA LYS A 206 8.67 -6.96 -3.55
C LYS A 206 7.44 -7.49 -2.82
N LEU A 207 7.44 -8.77 -2.40
CA LEU A 207 6.33 -9.37 -1.66
C LEU A 207 6.34 -8.96 -0.19
N LEU A 208 7.54 -8.93 0.42
CA LEU A 208 7.68 -8.75 1.87
C LEU A 208 7.77 -7.28 2.31
N THR A 209 7.94 -6.34 1.39
CA THR A 209 8.18 -4.92 1.73
C THR A 209 7.13 -4.37 2.70
N TYR A 210 5.84 -4.65 2.52
CA TYR A 210 4.79 -4.09 3.37
C TYR A 210 4.82 -4.64 4.81
N PRO A 211 4.71 -5.97 5.04
CA PRO A 211 4.75 -6.52 6.40
C PRO A 211 6.09 -6.25 7.10
N LEU A 212 7.21 -6.26 6.39
CA LEU A 212 8.52 -6.01 6.99
C LEU A 212 8.79 -4.54 7.26
N THR A 213 8.18 -3.61 6.52
CA THR A 213 8.22 -2.19 6.89
C THR A 213 7.53 -1.97 8.22
N ILE A 214 6.33 -2.56 8.42
CA ILE A 214 5.63 -2.51 9.71
C ILE A 214 6.48 -3.13 10.82
N ALA A 215 7.01 -4.34 10.58
CA ALA A 215 7.83 -5.02 11.56
C ALA A 215 9.10 -4.25 11.91
N SER A 216 9.78 -3.64 10.93
CA SER A 216 11.05 -2.93 11.14
C SER A 216 10.91 -1.72 12.06
N VAL A 217 9.77 -1.05 12.06
CA VAL A 217 9.48 0.04 13.00
C VAL A 217 9.23 -0.51 14.41
N LEU A 218 8.46 -1.60 14.51
CA LEU A 218 8.01 -2.17 15.77
C LEU A 218 9.09 -2.98 16.50
N HIS A 219 9.93 -3.70 15.77
CA HIS A 219 10.87 -4.67 16.30
C HIS A 219 11.99 -3.99 17.10
N GLN A 220 12.50 -4.65 18.16
CA GLN A 220 13.54 -4.08 19.02
C GLN A 220 14.88 -3.90 18.28
N ALA A 221 15.22 -4.80 17.36
CA ALA A 221 16.39 -4.71 16.48
C ALA A 221 16.09 -3.90 15.20
N SER A 222 15.36 -2.79 15.35
CA SER A 222 14.99 -1.89 14.26
C SER A 222 16.22 -1.24 13.59
N PRO A 223 16.20 -1.00 12.27
CA PRO A 223 17.25 -0.21 11.61
C PRO A 223 17.17 1.28 11.95
N TYR A 224 16.03 1.76 12.49
CA TYR A 224 15.78 3.17 12.74
C TYR A 224 16.21 3.56 14.15
N LYS A 225 17.14 4.52 14.26
CA LYS A 225 17.76 4.92 15.52
C LYS A 225 17.16 6.20 16.08
N TYR A 226 17.15 6.31 17.40
CA TYR A 226 16.81 7.54 18.10
C TYR A 226 17.81 8.66 17.78
N GLY A 227 17.30 9.87 17.55
CA GLY A 227 18.10 11.06 17.25
C GLY A 227 18.42 11.23 15.77
N GLU A 228 18.67 10.11 15.07
CA GLU A 228 18.82 10.08 13.61
C GLU A 228 17.45 10.17 12.93
N GLN A 229 16.74 9.04 12.80
CA GLN A 229 15.44 8.95 12.14
C GLN A 229 14.28 9.10 13.13
N VAL A 230 14.34 8.44 14.29
CA VAL A 230 13.24 8.44 15.28
C VAL A 230 13.38 9.63 16.22
N THR A 231 12.29 10.38 16.40
CA THR A 231 12.27 11.56 17.30
C THR A 231 12.02 11.16 18.76
N ALA A 232 12.04 12.12 19.69
CA ALA A 232 11.65 11.87 21.09
C ALA A 232 10.19 11.42 21.23
N GLU A 233 9.27 12.03 20.48
CA GLU A 233 7.88 11.59 20.42
C GLU A 233 7.72 10.23 19.74
N GLY A 234 8.54 9.95 18.73
CA GLY A 234 8.62 8.65 18.10
C GLY A 234 9.01 7.55 19.07
N MET A 235 10.06 7.79 19.85
CA MET A 235 10.50 6.86 20.89
C MET A 235 9.39 6.57 21.90
N ARG A 236 8.66 7.58 22.37
CA ARG A 236 7.52 7.37 23.28
C ARG A 236 6.42 6.51 22.65
N SER A 237 6.07 6.81 21.40
CA SER A 237 5.00 6.10 20.67
C SER A 237 5.37 4.64 20.39
N ILE A 238 6.58 4.41 19.90
CA ILE A 238 7.08 3.07 19.58
C ILE A 238 7.36 2.27 20.87
N ALA A 239 7.88 2.89 21.92
CA ALA A 239 8.10 2.23 23.20
C ALA A 239 6.78 1.73 23.82
N ALA A 240 5.70 2.52 23.73
CA ALA A 240 4.36 2.11 24.18
C ALA A 240 3.86 0.84 23.48
N LEU A 241 4.04 0.74 22.16
CA LEU A 241 3.71 -0.48 21.40
C LEU A 241 4.63 -1.64 21.80
N ARG A 242 5.93 -1.36 22.00
CA ARG A 242 6.92 -2.38 22.39
C ARG A 242 6.66 -2.98 23.77
N THR A 243 6.01 -2.28 24.71
CA THR A 243 5.65 -2.88 26.00
C THR A 243 4.63 -4.01 25.86
N ILE A 244 3.78 -3.95 24.82
CA ILE A 244 2.84 -5.02 24.48
C ILE A 244 3.53 -6.12 23.67
N LEU A 245 4.39 -5.75 22.72
CA LEU A 245 5.09 -6.71 21.85
C LEU A 245 6.14 -7.56 22.60
N TYR A 246 6.76 -6.99 23.63
CA TYR A 246 7.81 -7.62 24.43
C TYR A 246 7.47 -7.48 25.92
N PRO A 247 6.49 -8.25 26.42
CA PRO A 247 6.16 -8.23 27.84
C PRO A 247 7.44 -8.60 28.61
N HIS A 248 7.84 -7.76 29.57
CA HIS A 248 8.97 -8.11 30.43
C HIS A 248 8.58 -9.40 31.15
N ASN A 249 9.32 -10.48 30.86
CA ASN A 249 9.16 -11.78 31.51
C ASN A 249 9.02 -11.56 33.02
N GLN A 250 7.80 -11.71 33.55
CA GLN A 250 7.67 -12.06 34.95
C GLN A 250 8.36 -13.42 35.07
N VAL A 251 9.47 -13.39 35.79
CA VAL A 251 10.25 -14.53 36.27
C VAL A 251 9.29 -15.55 36.89
N THR A 252 8.76 -16.46 36.09
CA THR A 252 8.03 -17.64 36.56
C THR A 252 8.52 -18.80 35.70
N ASN A 253 9.27 -19.68 36.36
CA ASN A 253 9.93 -20.85 35.80
C ASN A 253 8.94 -21.98 35.45
N ASP A 254 7.76 -21.65 34.90
CA ASP A 254 6.77 -22.65 34.54
C ASP A 254 6.56 -22.65 33.02
N ALA A 255 6.99 -23.75 32.41
CA ALA A 255 7.08 -23.99 30.97
C ALA A 255 5.72 -24.13 30.25
N SER A 256 4.66 -23.39 30.62
CA SER A 256 3.31 -23.75 30.15
C SER A 256 2.30 -22.63 29.91
N SER A 257 2.70 -21.37 29.74
CA SER A 257 1.84 -20.39 29.06
C SER A 257 2.62 -19.12 28.72
N GLN A 258 3.01 -18.95 27.45
CA GLN A 258 3.18 -17.60 26.93
C GLN A 258 1.82 -16.91 27.08
N ILE A 259 1.70 -16.05 28.09
CA ILE A 259 0.50 -15.23 28.29
C ILE A 259 0.39 -14.38 27.02
N ARG A 260 -0.67 -14.61 26.23
CA ARG A 260 -0.94 -13.80 25.04
C ARG A 260 -1.15 -12.36 25.50
N THR A 261 -0.44 -11.45 24.86
CA THR A 261 -0.61 -10.02 25.10
C THR A 261 -1.86 -9.52 24.38
N ASP A 262 -2.19 -8.25 24.62
CA ASP A 262 -3.23 -7.56 23.86
C ASP A 262 -2.90 -7.58 22.35
N THR A 263 -3.95 -7.47 21.55
CA THR A 263 -3.83 -7.50 20.08
C THR A 263 -3.34 -6.15 19.57
N ILE A 264 -2.34 -6.17 18.70
CA ILE A 264 -1.90 -4.97 17.97
C ILE A 264 -2.77 -4.80 16.73
N ASN A 265 -3.47 -3.67 16.63
CA ASN A 265 -4.31 -3.34 15.48
C ASN A 265 -3.55 -2.42 14.52
N VAL A 266 -3.30 -2.91 13.31
CA VAL A 266 -2.62 -2.19 12.25
C VAL A 266 -3.64 -1.73 11.23
N TYR A 267 -3.91 -0.42 11.19
CA TYR A 267 -4.86 0.19 10.26
C TYR A 267 -4.13 0.61 8.98
N LEU A 268 -4.32 -0.16 7.90
CA LEU A 268 -3.78 0.13 6.57
C LEU A 268 -4.76 1.02 5.81
N VAL A 269 -4.52 2.31 5.84
CA VAL A 269 -5.39 3.34 5.27
C VAL A 269 -5.01 3.60 3.81
N GLY A 270 -5.99 3.46 2.91
CA GLY A 270 -5.75 3.51 1.46
C GLY A 270 -5.16 2.22 0.91
N ALA A 271 -5.47 1.07 1.53
CA ALA A 271 -4.93 -0.22 1.13
C ALA A 271 -5.32 -0.58 -0.31
N ARG A 272 -4.32 -0.99 -1.10
CA ARG A 272 -4.43 -1.38 -2.51
C ARG A 272 -3.66 -2.68 -2.74
N ALA A 273 -2.41 -2.58 -3.17
CA ALA A 273 -1.55 -3.73 -3.44
C ALA A 273 -1.37 -4.61 -2.19
N GLU A 274 -1.33 -3.98 -1.01
CA GLU A 274 -1.18 -4.60 0.30
C GLU A 274 -2.32 -5.58 0.59
N ALA A 275 -3.54 -5.22 0.22
CA ALA A 275 -4.75 -6.03 0.41
C ALA A 275 -4.79 -7.24 -0.53
N THR A 276 -4.08 -7.17 -1.67
CA THR A 276 -4.02 -8.27 -2.66
C THR A 276 -2.98 -9.34 -2.33
N LEU A 277 -2.10 -9.10 -1.36
CA LEU A 277 -1.07 -10.05 -0.99
C LEU A 277 -1.66 -11.33 -0.39
N PRO A 278 -1.11 -12.51 -0.72
CA PRO A 278 -1.51 -13.75 -0.06
C PRO A 278 -1.35 -13.68 1.46
N SER A 279 -2.30 -14.27 2.20
CA SER A 279 -2.31 -14.20 3.68
C SER A 279 -1.05 -14.75 4.34
N HIS A 280 -0.35 -15.69 3.69
CA HIS A 280 0.89 -16.27 4.23
C HIS A 280 2.10 -15.31 4.16
N ILE A 281 2.05 -14.28 3.30
CA ILE A 281 3.07 -13.23 3.25
C ILE A 281 3.03 -12.40 4.53
N TRP A 282 1.82 -12.02 4.94
CA TRP A 282 1.56 -11.31 6.18
C TRP A 282 1.88 -12.12 7.44
N LEU A 283 1.92 -13.46 7.37
CA LEU A 283 2.39 -14.27 8.49
C LEU A 283 3.84 -13.98 8.87
N GLN A 284 4.66 -13.46 7.95
CA GLN A 284 6.04 -13.05 8.28
C GLN A 284 6.06 -11.93 9.32
N LEU A 285 5.06 -11.04 9.35
CA LEU A 285 4.90 -10.08 10.45
C LEU A 285 4.66 -10.80 11.77
N ALA A 286 3.67 -11.70 11.83
CA ALA A 286 3.33 -12.42 13.05
C ALA A 286 4.46 -13.35 13.53
N TYR A 287 5.28 -13.92 12.64
CA TYR A 287 6.41 -14.76 13.03
C TYR A 287 7.54 -13.99 13.74
N LEU A 288 7.62 -12.67 13.55
CA LEU A 288 8.59 -11.81 14.25
C LEU A 288 8.16 -11.46 15.68
N PHE A 289 6.90 -11.70 16.03
CA PHE A 289 6.32 -11.36 17.34
C PHE A 289 5.52 -12.56 17.89
N PRO A 290 6.20 -13.58 18.46
CA PRO A 290 5.56 -14.84 18.82
C PRO A 290 4.45 -14.71 19.88
N ALA A 291 4.60 -13.78 20.83
CA ALA A 291 3.69 -13.61 21.97
C ALA A 291 2.44 -12.77 21.69
N THR A 292 2.42 -12.04 20.57
CA THR A 292 1.44 -10.97 20.32
C THR A 292 0.59 -11.27 19.08
N PRO A 293 -0.74 -11.28 19.20
CA PRO A 293 -1.63 -11.35 18.04
C PRO A 293 -1.71 -10.00 17.31
N PHE A 294 -1.91 -10.06 15.99
CA PHE A 294 -2.09 -8.91 15.11
C PHE A 294 -3.45 -8.96 14.43
N HIS A 295 -4.11 -7.79 14.38
CA HIS A 295 -5.27 -7.56 13.54
C HIS A 295 -4.91 -6.51 12.48
N VAL A 296 -4.90 -6.90 11.20
CA VAL A 296 -4.63 -5.95 10.10
C VAL A 296 -5.94 -5.52 9.45
N HIS A 297 -6.22 -4.23 9.48
CA HIS A 297 -7.40 -3.64 8.85
C HIS A 297 -7.02 -3.04 7.50
N PHE A 298 -7.45 -3.66 6.40
CA PHE A 298 -7.30 -3.14 5.04
C PHE A 298 -8.48 -2.23 4.72
N ILE A 299 -8.24 -0.92 4.67
CA ILE A 299 -9.28 0.10 4.56
C ILE A 299 -9.04 0.92 3.30
N GLY A 300 -10.06 1.00 2.45
CA GLY A 300 -10.07 1.90 1.30
C GLY A 300 -10.83 1.32 0.10
N PRO A 301 -11.19 2.15 -0.89
CA PRO A 301 -12.04 1.73 -2.01
C PRO A 301 -11.53 0.52 -2.80
N ASP A 302 -10.21 0.36 -2.87
CA ASP A 302 -9.51 -0.71 -3.60
C ASP A 302 -9.06 -1.87 -2.69
N ALA A 303 -9.40 -1.84 -1.40
CA ALA A 303 -9.04 -2.91 -0.45
C ALA A 303 -9.82 -4.21 -0.71
N LEU A 304 -10.96 -4.11 -1.39
CA LEU A 304 -11.80 -5.23 -1.80
C LEU A 304 -12.10 -5.18 -3.29
N ALA A 305 -12.32 -6.35 -3.89
CA ALA A 305 -12.81 -6.41 -5.25
C ALA A 305 -14.21 -5.76 -5.34
N PRO A 306 -14.55 -5.12 -6.47
CA PRO A 306 -15.89 -4.57 -6.67
C PRO A 306 -16.96 -5.65 -6.42
N ASN A 307 -17.98 -5.31 -5.63
CA ASN A 307 -19.10 -6.19 -5.21
C ASN A 307 -18.79 -7.22 -4.10
N GLN A 308 -17.65 -7.11 -3.43
CA GLN A 308 -17.44 -7.85 -2.18
C GLN A 308 -17.87 -7.02 -0.98
N GLU A 309 -18.60 -7.64 -0.06
CA GLU A 309 -18.98 -7.03 1.21
C GLU A 309 -17.80 -7.00 2.19
N PRO A 310 -17.73 -5.97 3.07
CA PRO A 310 -16.78 -5.94 4.16
C PRO A 310 -16.85 -7.21 5.00
N HIS A 311 -15.70 -7.80 5.31
CA HIS A 311 -15.64 -9.05 6.06
C HIS A 311 -14.35 -9.16 6.87
N THR A 312 -14.39 -10.05 7.86
CA THR A 312 -13.23 -10.40 8.68
C THR A 312 -12.86 -11.84 8.46
N LYS A 313 -11.56 -12.11 8.30
CA LYS A 313 -10.98 -13.43 8.06
C LYS A 313 -9.89 -13.68 9.10
N SER A 314 -10.01 -14.75 9.87
CA SER A 314 -8.89 -15.27 10.66
C SER A 314 -7.96 -16.07 9.74
N VAL A 315 -6.67 -15.72 9.74
CA VAL A 315 -5.63 -16.46 9.02
C VAL A 315 -5.11 -17.60 9.90
N ASN A 316 -4.80 -17.28 11.15
CA ASN A 316 -4.51 -18.22 12.22
C ASN A 316 -4.82 -17.57 13.58
N GLU A 317 -4.43 -18.22 14.68
CA GLU A 317 -4.68 -17.74 16.04
C GLU A 317 -3.96 -16.42 16.41
N ARG A 318 -3.00 -15.97 15.60
CA ARG A 318 -2.17 -14.78 15.84
C ARG A 318 -2.34 -13.70 14.77
N LEU A 319 -3.12 -13.95 13.72
CA LEU A 319 -3.30 -13.01 12.62
C LEU A 319 -4.73 -13.07 12.11
N SER A 320 -5.42 -11.93 12.21
CA SER A 320 -6.74 -11.68 11.64
C SER A 320 -6.69 -10.49 10.68
N PHE A 321 -7.56 -10.52 9.68
CA PHE A 321 -7.75 -9.45 8.72
C PHE A 321 -9.18 -8.95 8.73
N THR A 322 -9.36 -7.64 8.66
CA THR A 322 -10.63 -7.03 8.26
C THR A 322 -10.42 -6.28 6.96
N TYR A 323 -11.30 -6.50 6.00
CA TYR A 323 -11.32 -5.78 4.74
C TYR A 323 -12.57 -4.91 4.69
N ASP A 324 -12.39 -3.63 4.38
CA ASP A 324 -13.49 -2.68 4.24
C ASP A 324 -13.20 -1.71 3.10
N ASN A 325 -14.16 -1.53 2.20
CA ASN A 325 -14.04 -0.66 1.04
C ASN A 325 -14.44 0.80 1.31
N ALA A 326 -14.79 1.14 2.54
CA ALA A 326 -15.09 2.52 2.94
C ALA A 326 -13.83 3.41 2.94
N MET A 327 -14.06 4.72 2.81
CA MET A 327 -13.02 5.69 3.14
C MET A 327 -12.73 5.66 4.65
N TYR A 328 -11.50 6.00 5.05
CA TYR A 328 -11.11 5.85 6.45
C TYR A 328 -11.93 6.71 7.41
N HIS A 329 -12.31 7.94 7.05
CA HIS A 329 -13.17 8.77 7.90
C HIS A 329 -14.55 8.15 8.19
N ASP A 330 -15.11 7.37 7.26
CA ASP A 330 -16.35 6.63 7.50
C ASP A 330 -16.10 5.35 8.32
N TYR A 331 -14.96 4.70 8.08
CA TYR A 331 -14.54 3.53 8.85
C TYR A 331 -14.23 3.87 10.31
N HIS A 332 -13.64 5.04 10.57
CA HIS A 332 -13.27 5.53 11.89
C HIS A 332 -14.46 5.52 12.85
N GLU A 333 -15.65 5.93 12.39
CA GLU A 333 -16.88 5.96 13.19
C GLU A 333 -17.38 4.55 13.59
N LYS A 334 -16.90 3.49 12.93
CA LYS A 334 -17.21 2.10 13.29
C LYS A 334 -16.37 1.62 14.48
N ILE A 335 -15.27 2.31 14.80
CA ILE A 335 -14.35 1.94 15.88
C ILE A 335 -14.72 2.72 17.15
N ALA A 336 -15.02 1.99 18.22
CA ALA A 336 -15.51 2.60 19.46
C ALA A 336 -14.45 3.44 20.20
N LYS A 337 -13.18 2.98 20.17
CA LYS A 337 -12.07 3.63 20.85
C LYS A 337 -10.76 3.24 20.19
N PHE A 338 -9.85 4.22 20.12
CA PHE A 338 -8.45 3.99 19.77
C PHE A 338 -7.58 4.02 21.02
N ASP A 339 -6.56 3.18 21.04
CA ASP A 339 -5.56 3.07 22.09
C ASP A 339 -4.14 3.17 21.50
N PRO A 340 -3.42 4.28 21.75
CA PRO A 340 -2.04 4.47 21.27
C PRO A 340 -1.02 3.43 21.75
N PHE A 341 -1.37 2.53 22.68
CA PHE A 341 -0.52 1.42 23.12
C PHE A 341 -0.70 0.14 22.28
N THR A 342 -1.80 0.02 21.53
CA THR A 342 -2.13 -1.17 20.74
C THR A 342 -2.47 -0.86 19.28
N ASP A 343 -2.79 0.38 18.96
CA ASP A 343 -3.21 0.83 17.64
C ASP A 343 -2.15 1.65 16.92
N LEU A 344 -2.00 1.41 15.62
CA LEU A 344 -1.16 2.22 14.74
C LEU A 344 -1.68 2.26 13.31
N PHE A 345 -1.33 3.32 12.59
CA PHE A 345 -1.73 3.55 11.21
C PHE A 345 -0.55 3.41 10.25
N PHE A 346 -0.81 2.81 9.09
CA PHE A 346 0.11 2.80 7.96
C PHE A 346 -0.60 3.28 6.70
N MET A 347 0.02 4.22 6.00
CA MET A 347 -0.43 4.76 4.72
C MET A 347 0.66 4.47 3.68
N PHE A 348 0.42 3.47 2.83
CA PHE A 348 1.40 3.05 1.84
C PHE A 348 1.28 3.87 0.55
N SER A 349 2.24 4.78 0.36
CA SER A 349 2.33 5.70 -0.78
C SER A 349 0.98 6.34 -1.14
N PRO A 350 0.37 7.08 -0.18
CA PRO A 350 -1.00 7.57 -0.29
C PRO A 350 -1.18 8.65 -1.36
N GLY A 351 -0.10 9.36 -1.72
CA GLY A 351 -0.14 10.43 -2.71
C GLY A 351 -0.95 11.63 -2.22
N ILE A 352 -0.75 12.03 -0.96
CA ILE A 352 -1.46 13.13 -0.29
C ILE A 352 -1.22 14.46 -1.02
N GLY A 353 0.00 14.70 -1.51
CA GLY A 353 0.39 15.93 -2.19
C GLY A 353 -0.05 16.03 -3.65
N HIS A 354 -0.63 14.98 -4.24
CA HIS A 354 -1.08 15.03 -5.63
C HIS A 354 -2.35 15.85 -5.81
N GLU A 355 -2.38 16.63 -6.89
CA GLU A 355 -3.55 17.41 -7.28
C GLU A 355 -4.77 16.50 -7.49
N GLY A 356 -5.89 16.84 -6.84
CA GLY A 356 -7.12 16.05 -6.87
C GLY A 356 -7.22 14.98 -5.77
N ALA A 357 -6.11 14.52 -5.19
CA ALA A 357 -6.13 13.58 -4.05
C ALA A 357 -6.13 14.31 -2.69
N ARG A 358 -5.39 15.42 -2.58
CA ARG A 358 -5.19 16.18 -1.33
C ARG A 358 -6.49 16.44 -0.55
N ASN A 359 -7.50 17.02 -1.20
CA ASN A 359 -8.78 17.34 -0.55
C ASN A 359 -9.56 16.09 -0.10
N SER A 360 -9.43 14.97 -0.81
CA SER A 360 -10.10 13.73 -0.44
C SER A 360 -9.45 13.04 0.77
N TRP A 361 -8.14 13.29 0.97
CA TRP A 361 -7.40 12.77 2.11
C TRP A 361 -7.65 13.54 3.40
N LYS A 362 -8.03 14.83 3.31
CA LYS A 362 -8.11 15.69 4.50
C LYS A 362 -8.94 15.13 5.66
N PRO A 363 -10.20 14.70 5.45
CA PRO A 363 -11.03 14.20 6.56
C PRO A 363 -10.44 12.94 7.20
N SER A 364 -9.78 12.09 6.41
CA SER A 364 -9.16 10.85 6.89
C SER A 364 -7.92 11.14 7.75
N ILE A 365 -7.08 12.11 7.34
CA ILE A 365 -5.88 12.49 8.10
C ILE A 365 -6.27 13.17 9.42
N GLU A 366 -7.25 14.08 9.39
CA GLU A 366 -7.78 14.74 10.60
C GLU A 366 -8.25 13.71 11.63
N LYS A 367 -9.10 12.78 11.20
CA LYS A 367 -9.57 11.66 12.05
C LYS A 367 -8.44 10.77 12.55
N ALA A 368 -7.38 10.55 11.76
CA ALA A 368 -6.23 9.78 12.20
C ALA A 368 -5.42 10.54 13.28
N LEU A 369 -5.22 11.85 13.12
CA LEU A 369 -4.52 12.70 14.10
C LEU A 369 -5.30 12.80 15.43
N GLU A 370 -6.64 12.79 15.40
CA GLU A 370 -7.49 12.76 16.61
C GLU A 370 -7.18 11.56 17.51
N THR A 371 -6.82 10.40 16.94
CA THR A 371 -6.54 9.16 17.70
C THR A 371 -5.30 9.23 18.59
N LYS A 372 -4.38 10.17 18.30
CA LYS A 372 -3.05 10.27 18.93
C LYS A 372 -2.17 9.02 18.78
N CYS A 373 -2.57 8.07 17.94
CA CYS A 373 -1.77 6.91 17.55
C CYS A 373 -0.71 7.34 16.54
N PRO A 374 0.43 6.61 16.44
CA PRO A 374 1.43 6.89 15.43
C PRO A 374 0.91 6.53 14.02
N ILE A 375 1.18 7.41 13.06
CA ILE A 375 0.81 7.28 11.65
C ILE A 375 2.09 7.22 10.83
N PHE A 376 2.39 6.05 10.28
CA PHE A 376 3.53 5.83 9.40
C PHE A 376 3.11 5.99 7.94
N ILE A 377 3.86 6.79 7.19
CA ILE A 377 3.54 7.14 5.82
C ILE A 377 4.78 6.84 4.97
N THR A 378 4.55 6.33 3.77
CA THR A 378 5.62 5.94 2.85
C THR A 378 5.42 6.60 1.49
N GLY A 379 6.46 6.65 0.66
CA GLY A 379 6.41 7.24 -0.70
C GLY A 379 6.99 6.30 -1.75
N TYR A 380 6.70 6.53 -3.03
CA TYR A 380 7.23 5.72 -4.14
C TYR A 380 8.61 6.18 -4.66
N ASP A 381 8.94 7.45 -4.42
CA ASP A 381 10.25 8.05 -4.64
C ASP A 381 10.44 9.25 -3.69
N GLU A 382 11.59 9.91 -3.79
CA GLU A 382 11.93 11.05 -2.94
C GLU A 382 11.07 12.29 -3.22
N ALA A 383 10.73 12.54 -4.49
CA ALA A 383 9.95 13.71 -4.89
C ALA A 383 8.49 13.58 -4.44
N ASP A 384 7.90 12.40 -4.62
CA ASP A 384 6.57 12.01 -4.14
C ASP A 384 6.48 12.13 -2.62
N MET A 385 7.45 11.56 -1.90
CA MET A 385 7.50 11.66 -0.43
C MET A 385 7.59 13.13 0.02
N LYS A 386 8.44 13.94 -0.61
CA LYS A 386 8.59 15.36 -0.29
C LYS A 386 7.30 16.14 -0.54
N ASN A 387 6.62 15.88 -1.65
CA ASN A 387 5.35 16.51 -1.97
C ASN A 387 4.27 16.16 -0.93
N ASP A 388 4.19 14.91 -0.49
CA ASP A 388 3.28 14.48 0.57
C ASP A 388 3.60 15.17 1.91
N ILE A 389 4.88 15.30 2.26
CA ILE A 389 5.33 16.01 3.47
C ILE A 389 4.94 17.48 3.42
N GLU A 390 5.26 18.18 2.33
CA GLU A 390 4.94 19.61 2.18
C GLU A 390 3.43 19.85 2.27
N ALA A 391 2.62 18.97 1.68
CA ALA A 391 1.16 19.05 1.78
C ALA A 391 0.67 18.89 3.23
N VAL A 392 1.21 17.92 3.96
CA VAL A 392 0.84 17.68 5.36
C VAL A 392 1.32 18.81 6.28
N GLU A 393 2.54 19.32 6.10
CA GLU A 393 3.04 20.46 6.86
C GLU A 393 2.20 21.72 6.64
N GLN A 394 1.78 21.98 5.40
CA GLN A 394 0.92 23.13 5.07
C GLN A 394 -0.49 22.99 5.64
N ASP A 395 -1.09 21.81 5.56
CA ASP A 395 -2.49 21.60 5.95
C ASP A 395 -2.67 21.41 7.46
N TYR A 396 -1.66 20.89 8.17
CA TYR A 396 -1.76 20.45 9.57
C TYR A 396 -0.70 21.09 10.46
N GLN A 397 -0.19 22.27 10.07
CA GLN A 397 0.83 22.96 10.83
C GLN A 397 0.39 23.15 12.29
N GLY A 398 1.19 22.63 13.22
CA GLY A 398 0.93 22.75 14.65
C GLY A 398 0.01 21.68 15.25
N GLU A 399 -0.65 20.86 14.44
CA GLU A 399 -1.60 19.81 14.88
C GLU A 399 -0.96 18.43 15.09
N PHE A 400 0.26 18.24 14.59
CA PHE A 400 1.00 16.98 14.72
C PHE A 400 2.40 17.18 15.30
N ASP A 401 2.92 16.09 15.88
CA ASP A 401 4.33 15.92 16.23
C ASP A 401 4.95 14.87 15.30
N TRP A 402 6.22 15.11 14.92
CA TRP A 402 7.00 14.14 14.19
C TRP A 402 7.29 12.92 15.06
N VAL A 403 6.95 11.73 14.57
CA VAL A 403 7.35 10.43 15.15
C VAL A 403 8.65 9.97 14.50
N MET A 404 8.79 10.17 13.20
CA MET A 404 9.97 9.77 12.43
C MET A 404 10.24 10.79 11.34
N LYS A 405 11.49 11.24 11.24
CA LYS A 405 11.94 12.14 10.17
C LYS A 405 11.91 11.39 8.82
N PRO A 406 11.69 12.11 7.71
CA PRO A 406 11.80 11.53 6.38
C PRO A 406 13.14 10.85 6.15
N SER A 407 13.08 9.59 5.74
CA SER A 407 14.27 8.78 5.47
C SER A 407 13.96 7.70 4.44
N VAL A 408 15.00 7.07 3.90
CA VAL A 408 14.86 5.88 3.06
C VAL A 408 14.33 4.74 3.92
N ASN A 409 13.32 4.02 3.42
CA ASN A 409 12.86 2.80 4.04
C ASN A 409 13.85 1.67 3.72
N GLU A 410 14.45 1.11 4.78
CA GLU A 410 15.41 0.02 4.66
C GLU A 410 14.79 -1.24 4.04
N PHE A 411 13.48 -1.45 4.27
CA PHE A 411 12.69 -2.55 3.74
C PHE A 411 11.84 -2.16 2.53
N ARG A 412 12.24 -1.14 1.77
CA ARG A 412 11.67 -0.87 0.45
C ARG A 412 11.86 -2.07 -0.48
N SER A 413 10.98 -2.21 -1.46
CA SER A 413 11.17 -3.19 -2.54
C SER A 413 12.48 -2.90 -3.27
N LEU A 414 13.30 -3.93 -3.52
CA LEU A 414 14.48 -3.80 -4.39
C LEU A 414 14.08 -3.92 -5.86
N LYS A 415 12.96 -4.57 -6.16
CA LYS A 415 12.38 -4.57 -7.51
C LYS A 415 11.81 -3.19 -7.83
N ARG A 416 12.23 -2.62 -8.96
CA ARG A 416 11.62 -1.42 -9.54
C ARG A 416 10.36 -1.77 -10.34
N ASP A 417 9.44 -0.83 -10.37
CA ASP A 417 8.33 -0.83 -11.30
C ASP A 417 8.44 0.42 -12.20
N VAL A 418 7.86 0.33 -13.40
CA VAL A 418 7.90 1.41 -14.39
C VAL A 418 6.49 1.92 -14.67
N ASN A 419 6.35 3.23 -14.81
CA ASN A 419 5.13 3.84 -15.29
C ASN A 419 4.92 3.52 -16.78
N MET A 420 3.83 2.82 -17.11
CA MET A 420 3.54 2.41 -18.49
C MET A 420 3.17 3.60 -19.41
N LEU A 421 2.78 4.75 -18.84
CA LEU A 421 2.51 5.97 -19.60
C LEU A 421 3.78 6.75 -19.92
N ASP A 422 4.79 6.64 -19.06
CA ASP A 422 6.07 7.32 -19.21
C ASP A 422 7.19 6.44 -18.67
N LEU A 423 7.86 5.73 -19.59
CA LEU A 423 8.94 4.80 -19.25
C LEU A 423 10.18 5.47 -18.66
N ARG A 424 10.26 6.81 -18.68
CA ARG A 424 11.31 7.56 -17.99
C ARG A 424 11.16 7.51 -16.47
N GLN A 425 9.96 7.20 -15.99
CA GLN A 425 9.63 7.18 -14.58
C GLN A 425 9.62 5.74 -14.05
N SER A 426 10.59 5.43 -13.19
CA SER A 426 10.63 4.19 -12.42
C SER A 426 10.51 4.48 -10.94
N ILE A 427 9.79 3.65 -10.21
CA ILE A 427 9.54 3.79 -8.79
C ILE A 427 10.02 2.57 -8.01
N PHE A 428 10.34 2.78 -6.74
CA PHE A 428 10.46 1.68 -5.79
C PHE A 428 9.19 1.62 -4.97
N ALA A 429 8.55 0.45 -4.93
CA ALA A 429 7.46 0.28 -3.98
C ALA A 429 7.99 0.52 -2.57
N ASN A 430 7.33 1.44 -1.85
CA ASN A 430 7.62 1.73 -0.45
C ASN A 430 9.04 2.30 -0.23
N TYR A 431 9.52 3.20 -1.10
CA TYR A 431 10.86 3.80 -1.13
C TYR A 431 11.28 4.49 0.17
N GLY A 432 10.46 5.44 0.63
CA GLY A 432 10.74 6.30 1.77
C GLY A 432 9.75 6.07 2.90
N ILE A 433 10.13 6.43 4.12
CA ILE A 433 9.28 6.34 5.30
C ILE A 433 9.45 7.58 6.18
N TRP A 434 8.33 8.04 6.73
CA TRP A 434 8.23 9.10 7.73
C TRP A 434 7.00 8.85 8.60
N ALA A 435 6.90 9.55 9.72
CA ALA A 435 5.76 9.34 10.60
C ALA A 435 5.41 10.57 11.43
N ILE A 436 4.12 10.70 11.71
CA ILE A 436 3.52 11.77 12.50
C ILE A 436 2.54 11.18 13.53
N ARG A 437 2.17 11.98 14.51
CA ARG A 437 1.07 11.70 15.44
C ARG A 437 0.36 13.00 15.77
N GLY A 438 -0.93 12.96 16.10
CA GLY A 438 -1.60 14.18 16.59
C GLY A 438 -1.04 14.63 17.93
N LYS A 439 -0.95 15.96 18.14
CA LYS A 439 -0.45 16.54 19.39
C LYS A 439 -1.36 16.24 20.56
N ARG A 440 -0.77 16.11 21.75
CA ARG A 440 -1.50 16.19 23.02
C ARG A 440 -1.43 17.63 23.49
N TYR A 441 -2.57 18.31 23.62
CA TYR A 441 -2.58 19.59 24.31
C TYR A 441 -2.40 19.29 25.80
N ASP A 442 -1.25 19.66 26.35
CA ASP A 442 -1.07 19.63 27.80
C ASP A 442 -2.07 20.59 28.41
N VAL A 443 -2.84 20.12 29.40
CA VAL A 443 -3.64 21.01 30.23
C VAL A 443 -2.66 21.86 31.01
N THR A 444 -2.41 23.09 30.56
CA THR A 444 -1.73 24.10 31.38
C THR A 444 -2.65 24.38 32.56
N HIS A 445 -2.37 23.74 33.70
CA HIS A 445 -2.87 24.23 34.98
C HIS A 445 -2.23 25.59 35.20
N ASP A 446 -2.98 26.65 34.93
CA ASP A 446 -2.59 28.00 35.31
C ASP A 446 -2.69 28.10 36.83
N PRO A 447 -1.56 28.17 37.57
CA PRO A 447 -1.57 28.16 39.03
C PRO A 447 -2.32 29.37 39.61
N GLU A 448 -2.49 30.43 38.84
CA GLU A 448 -3.15 31.69 39.25
C GLU A 448 -4.68 31.66 39.08
N SER A 449 -5.25 30.58 38.53
CA SER A 449 -6.70 30.47 38.31
C SER A 449 -7.48 29.86 39.49
N ASN A 450 -6.80 29.57 40.61
CA ASN A 450 -7.37 28.96 41.82
C ASN A 450 -7.19 29.82 43.10
N GLU A 451 -6.95 31.13 42.98
CA GLU A 451 -7.05 32.07 44.12
C GLU A 451 -8.38 32.82 44.16
#